data_AF-A0A9N8LNK6-F1
#
_entry.id   AF-A0A9N8LNK6-F1
#
_cell.length_a   1.000
_cell.length_b   1.000
_cell.length_c   1.000
_cell.angle_alpha   90.00
_cell.angle_beta   90.00
_cell.angle_gamma   90.00
#
_symmetry.space_group_name_H-M   'P 1'
#
loop_
_entity.id
_entity.type
_entity.pdbx_description
1 polymer ?
#
loop_
_entity_poly.entity_id
_entity_poly.type
_entity_poly.pdbx_seq_one_letter_code
_entity_poly.pdbx_strand_id
1 'polypeptide(L)' 'MCGIFGCVNHLVETDRRQVIEILVNGLQRLEYRGYDSA' A
#
# COMPACT_ATOMS: atom_id res chain seq x y z
N MET A 1 9.58 -12.19 6.18
CA MET A 1 9.47 -11.05 7.12
C MET A 1 8.28 -10.24 6.66
N CYS A 2 7.27 -9.97 7.50
CA CYS A 2 6.03 -9.34 6.99
C CYS A 2 6.10 -7.81 7.09
N GLY A 3 5.64 -7.12 6.04
CA GLY A 3 5.48 -5.66 6.01
C GLY A 3 3.99 -5.29 6.04
N ILE A 4 3.61 -4.34 6.88
CA ILE A 4 2.24 -3.80 6.92
C ILE A 4 2.28 -2.37 6.42
N PHE A 5 1.37 -2.04 5.51
CA PHE A 5 1.14 -0.70 4.98
C PHE A 5 -0.36 -0.46 4.87
N GLY A 6 -0.80 0.78 5.04
CA GLY A 6 -2.20 1.16 4.95
C GLY A 6 -2.37 2.61 4.53
N CYS A 7 -3.50 2.89 3.89
CA CYS A 7 -3.92 4.22 3.45
C CYS A 7 -5.26 4.55 4.11
N VAL A 8 -5.34 5.71 4.79
CA VAL A 8 -6.57 6.21 5.43
C VAL A 8 -6.88 7.57 4.86
N ASN A 9 -8.00 7.67 4.15
CA ASN A 9 -8.51 8.93 3.60
C ASN A 9 -9.81 9.28 4.34
N HIS A 10 -9.82 10.39 5.06
CA HIS A 10 -10.95 10.82 5.87
C HIS A 10 -11.53 12.14 5.34
N LEU A 11 -12.80 12.11 4.92
CA LEU A 11 -13.51 13.25 4.30
C LEU A 11 -12.78 13.82 3.07
N VAL A 12 -12.03 12.98 2.37
CA VAL A 12 -11.33 13.33 1.12
C VAL A 12 -11.88 12.44 0.02
N GLU A 13 -12.44 13.05 -1.02
CA GLU A 13 -12.83 12.33 -2.23
C GLU A 13 -11.56 11.79 -2.90
N THR A 14 -11.50 10.48 -3.12
CA THR A 14 -10.35 9.83 -3.73
C THR A 14 -10.84 8.76 -4.69
N ASP A 15 -10.31 8.77 -5.90
CA ASP A 15 -10.60 7.71 -6.86
C ASP A 15 -10.03 6.37 -6.39
N ARG A 16 -10.77 5.28 -6.64
CA ARG A 16 -10.35 3.94 -6.25
C ARG A 16 -8.99 3.55 -6.84
N ARG A 17 -8.66 4.00 -8.05
CA ARG A 17 -7.35 3.79 -8.66
C ARG A 17 -6.23 4.41 -7.84
N GLN A 18 -6.42 5.64 -7.35
CA GLN A 18 -5.42 6.32 -6.54
C GLN A 18 -5.17 5.57 -5.22
N VAL A 19 -6.24 5.09 -4.56
CA VAL A 19 -6.10 4.28 -3.34
C VAL A 19 -5.28 3.01 -3.62
N ILE A 20 -5.57 2.31 -4.72
CA ILE A 20 -4.84 1.11 -5.13
C ILE A 20 -3.38 1.42 -5.47
N GLU A 21 -3.12 2.47 -6.24
CA GLU A 21 -1.76 2.90 -6.58
C GLU A 21 -0.95 3.25 -5.33
N ILE A 22 -1.55 3.93 -4.35
CA ILE A 22 -0.89 4.22 -3.06
C ILE A 22 -0.54 2.92 -2.32
N LEU A 23 -1.49 1.98 -2.22
CA LEU A 23 -1.28 0.71 -1.52
C LEU A 23 -0.18 -0.14 -2.18
N VAL A 24 -0.24 -0.32 -3.50
CA VAL A 24 0.74 -1.13 -4.24
C VAL A 24 2.14 -0.51 -4.20
N ASN A 25 2.25 0.81 -4.41
CA ASN A 25 3.54 1.51 -4.30
C ASN A 25 4.11 1.45 -2.87
N GLY A 26 3.24 1.48 -1.85
CA GLY A 26 3.64 1.31 -0.46
C GLY A 26 4.17 -0.09 -0.16
N LEU A 27 3.53 -1.14 -0.69
CA LEU A 27 3.98 -2.52 -0.54
C LEU A 27 5.33 -2.77 -1.23
N GLN A 28 5.55 -2.23 -2.44
CA GLN A 28 6.84 -2.32 -3.14
C GLN A 28 8.00 -1.78 -2.30
N ARG A 29 7.78 -0.71 -1.54
CA ARG A 29 8.79 -0.15 -0.62
C ARG A 29 9.14 -1.06 0.54
N LEU A 30 8.35 -2.11 0.80
CA LEU A 30 8.59 -3.10 1.85
C LEU A 30 9.23 -4.38 1.30
N GLU A 31 9.43 -4.50 -0.01
CA GLU A 31 10.05 -5.67 -0.66
C GLU A 31 11.45 -5.99 -0.14
N TYR A 32 12.23 -4.98 0.27
CA TYR A 32 13.57 -5.19 0.85
C TYR A 32 13.57 -6.05 2.12
N ARG A 33 12.41 -6.20 2.80
CA ARG A 33 12.26 -7.06 3.97
C ARG A 33 12.19 -8.54 3.60
N GLY A 34 11.88 -8.86 2.35
CA GLY A 34 11.70 -10.23 1.86
C GLY A 34 10.37 -10.83 2.27
N TYR A 35 9.56 -11.17 1.28
CA TYR A 35 8.29 -11.89 1.42
C TYR A 35 8.08 -12.84 0.23
N ASP A 36 7.33 -13.92 0.46
CA ASP A 36 7.02 -14.91 -0.58
C ASP A 36 5.72 -14.58 -1.33
N SER A 37 4.84 -13.78 -0.72
CA SER A 37 3.59 -13.27 -1.29
C SER A 37 3.16 -11.94 -0.66
N ALA A 38 2.36 -11.16 -1.38
CA ALA A 38 1.77 -9.87 -0.96
C ALA A 38 0.29 -9.81 -1.34
#